data_AF-A0A4S9QVQ7-F1
#
_entry.id   AF-A0A4S9QVQ7-F1
#
_cell.length_a   1.000
_cell.length_b   1.000
_cell.length_c   1.000
_cell.angle_alpha   90.00
_cell.angle_beta   90.00
_cell.angle_gamma   90.00
#
_symmetry.space_group_name_H-M   'P 1'
#
loop_
_entity.id
_entity.type
_entity.pdbx_description
1 polymer ?
#
loop_
_entity_poly.entity_id
_entity_poly.type
_entity_poly.pdbx_seq_one_letter_code
_entity_poly.pdbx_strand_id
1 'polypeptide(L)'
;MDVPVAANVLGTLGAVCWSVQLIPQIIINYRRHNATGLQPSMMMFWAWAGVPLGVYNITSSFNIALQIQPQILSFLSLATWIQVYYYEKKWSVARSLAVVVPIASCMAGIEVALIFALRIGEQKGVQWPRTLMAVLAALFLALGVLAHYWDIYTHRTVRGISFTFCFIDALGDLTSLISVFFQPELDVLGIVIYGVELVLWLGIFACGGYYNLRPWLQGKMSARAQRRHAVDNGAESTTGGVYMHDLPSSTSAFRTSSAGVGAVGLRDRQVASHITNHTALQG
;
A
#
# COMPACT_ATOMS: atom_id res chain seq x y z
N MET A 1 -0.13 0.54 -35.75
CA MET A 1 0.10 -0.85 -36.18
C MET A 1 -1.16 -1.60 -35.78
N ASP A 2 -1.98 -2.03 -36.73
CA ASP A 2 -3.29 -2.61 -36.42
C ASP A 2 -3.13 -4.07 -36.02
N VAL A 3 -2.96 -4.30 -34.72
CA VAL A 3 -2.86 -5.66 -34.15
C VAL A 3 -3.95 -5.79 -33.08
N PRO A 4 -5.21 -6.06 -33.45
CA PRO A 4 -6.34 -6.12 -32.53
C PRO A 4 -6.14 -7.11 -31.37
N VAL A 5 -5.40 -8.19 -31.63
CA VAL A 5 -5.04 -9.17 -30.59
C VAL A 5 -4.14 -8.54 -29.53
N ALA A 6 -3.13 -7.76 -29.93
CA ALA A 6 -2.23 -7.10 -29.00
C ALA A 6 -2.97 -6.06 -28.16
N ALA A 7 -3.83 -5.25 -28.78
CA ALA A 7 -4.69 -4.29 -28.07
C ALA A 7 -5.56 -4.98 -27.01
N ASN A 8 -6.23 -6.08 -27.36
CA ASN A 8 -7.08 -6.82 -26.43
C ASN A 8 -6.29 -7.47 -25.28
N VAL A 9 -5.15 -8.10 -25.58
CA VAL A 9 -4.31 -8.74 -24.56
C VAL A 9 -3.76 -7.70 -23.59
N LEU A 10 -3.21 -6.60 -24.11
CA LEU A 10 -2.62 -5.54 -23.29
C LEU A 10 -3.68 -4.80 -22.46
N GLY A 11 -4.83 -4.47 -23.06
CA GLY A 11 -5.94 -3.84 -22.34
C GLY A 11 -6.53 -4.75 -21.25
N THR A 12 -6.60 -6.07 -21.51
CA THR A 12 -7.04 -7.04 -20.50
C THR A 12 -6.03 -7.16 -19.36
N LEU A 13 -4.73 -7.19 -19.68
CA LEU A 13 -3.67 -7.20 -18.68
C LEU A 13 -3.76 -5.96 -17.78
N GLY A 14 -4.00 -4.78 -18.38
CA GLY A 14 -4.22 -3.55 -17.65
C GLY A 14 -5.40 -3.63 -16.68
N ALA A 15 -6.55 -4.12 -17.16
CA ALA A 15 -7.74 -4.33 -16.34
C ALA A 15 -7.48 -5.29 -15.16
N VAL A 16 -6.71 -6.37 -15.38
CA VAL A 16 -6.33 -7.32 -14.33
C VAL A 16 -5.42 -6.65 -13.30
N CYS A 17 -4.40 -5.92 -13.74
CA CYS A 17 -3.52 -5.15 -12.86
C CYS A 17 -4.33 -4.20 -11.96
N TRP A 18 -5.20 -3.38 -12.54
CA TRP A 18 -6.04 -2.45 -11.77
C TRP A 18 -7.02 -3.14 -10.83
N SER A 19 -7.47 -4.36 -11.16
CA SER A 19 -8.37 -5.12 -10.30
C SER A 19 -7.65 -5.66 -9.05
N VAL A 20 -6.36 -5.96 -9.14
CA VAL A 20 -5.62 -6.59 -8.03
C VAL A 20 -4.66 -5.65 -7.29
N GLN A 21 -4.41 -4.45 -7.84
CA GLN A 21 -3.38 -3.53 -7.35
C GLN A 21 -3.48 -3.20 -5.85
N LEU A 22 -4.70 -2.99 -5.30
CA LEU A 22 -4.91 -2.68 -3.88
C LEU A 22 -4.70 -3.88 -2.94
N ILE A 23 -4.71 -5.12 -3.45
CA ILE A 23 -4.63 -6.34 -2.63
C ILE A 23 -3.30 -6.39 -1.83
N PRO A 24 -2.12 -6.18 -2.43
CA PRO A 24 -0.86 -6.05 -1.69
C PRO A 24 -0.91 -5.05 -0.53
N GLN A 25 -1.54 -3.89 -0.72
CA GLN A 25 -1.67 -2.88 0.33
C GLN A 25 -2.54 -3.41 1.49
N ILE A 26 -3.69 -4.01 1.16
CA ILE A 26 -4.62 -4.58 2.14
C ILE A 26 -3.93 -5.67 2.97
N ILE A 27 -3.17 -6.55 2.31
CA ILE A 27 -2.42 -7.62 2.96
C ILE A 27 -1.33 -7.04 3.88
N ILE A 28 -0.58 -6.04 3.43
CA ILE A 28 0.47 -5.40 4.25
C ILE A 28 -0.13 -4.74 5.48
N ASN A 29 -1.25 -4.00 5.33
CA ASN A 29 -1.95 -3.37 6.44
C ASN A 29 -2.40 -4.42 7.47
N TYR A 30 -2.97 -5.53 7.00
CA TYR A 30 -3.40 -6.63 7.86
C TYR A 30 -2.23 -7.28 8.60
N ARG A 31 -1.15 -7.61 7.89
CA ARG A 31 0.04 -8.29 8.47
C ARG A 31 0.78 -7.41 9.47
N ARG A 32 0.82 -6.10 9.25
CA ARG A 32 1.49 -5.15 10.15
C ARG A 32 0.60 -4.66 11.27
N HIS A 33 -0.71 -4.94 11.20
CA HIS A 33 -1.75 -4.37 12.08
C HIS A 33 -1.65 -2.84 12.20
N ASN A 34 -1.26 -2.20 11.12
CA ASN A 34 -0.92 -0.78 11.06
C ASN A 34 -1.14 -0.26 9.64
N ALA A 35 -1.71 0.94 9.49
CA ALA A 35 -1.92 1.63 8.23
C ALA A 35 -1.32 3.06 8.22
N THR A 36 -0.33 3.34 9.08
CA THR A 36 0.31 4.66 9.19
C THR A 36 0.86 5.13 7.84
N GLY A 37 0.48 6.36 7.46
CA GLY A 37 0.88 7.01 6.22
C GLY A 37 0.00 6.68 5.01
N LEU A 38 -0.94 5.74 5.14
CA LEU A 38 -1.90 5.49 4.06
C LEU A 38 -3.01 6.54 4.12
N GLN A 39 -3.17 7.30 3.04
CA GLN A 39 -4.05 8.46 3.00
C GLN A 39 -5.53 8.03 2.85
N PRO A 40 -6.41 8.25 3.85
CA PRO A 40 -7.81 7.83 3.75
C PRO A 40 -8.58 8.61 2.69
N SER A 41 -8.22 9.87 2.43
CA SER A 41 -8.87 10.66 1.37
C SER A 41 -8.62 10.09 -0.02
N MET A 42 -7.42 9.55 -0.28
CA MET A 42 -7.12 8.87 -1.55
C MET A 42 -8.08 7.69 -1.77
N MET A 43 -8.25 6.84 -0.75
CA MET A 43 -9.16 5.70 -0.83
C MET A 43 -10.61 6.14 -1.06
N MET A 44 -11.05 7.25 -0.48
CA MET A 44 -12.40 7.75 -0.71
C MET A 44 -12.57 8.31 -2.13
N PHE A 45 -11.60 9.06 -2.65
CA PHE A 45 -11.62 9.54 -4.04
C PHE A 45 -11.69 8.37 -5.03
N TRP A 46 -10.89 7.34 -4.81
CA TRP A 46 -10.88 6.15 -5.65
C TRP A 46 -12.16 5.32 -5.57
N ALA A 47 -12.76 5.23 -4.37
CA ALA A 47 -14.08 4.63 -4.24
C ALA A 47 -15.10 5.37 -5.11
N TRP A 48 -15.15 6.71 -5.02
CA TRP A 48 -16.06 7.52 -5.83
C TRP A 48 -15.71 7.56 -7.31
N ALA A 49 -14.44 7.36 -7.68
CA ALA A 49 -14.01 7.25 -9.08
C ALA A 49 -14.61 6.02 -9.78
N GLY A 50 -14.84 4.93 -9.04
CA GLY A 50 -15.41 3.73 -9.60
C GLY A 50 -16.85 3.88 -10.08
N VAL A 51 -17.62 4.84 -9.54
CA VAL A 51 -18.99 5.13 -10.00
C VAL A 51 -19.00 5.64 -11.45
N PRO A 52 -18.44 6.81 -11.79
CA PRO A 52 -18.44 7.30 -13.16
C PRO A 52 -17.65 6.36 -14.10
N LEU A 53 -16.60 5.69 -13.61
CA LEU A 53 -15.87 4.71 -14.42
C LEU A 53 -16.73 3.48 -14.76
N GLY A 54 -17.51 2.97 -13.80
CA GLY A 54 -18.46 1.88 -14.00
C GLY A 54 -19.56 2.28 -14.99
N VAL A 55 -20.17 3.46 -14.81
CA VAL A 55 -21.16 4.00 -15.76
C VAL A 55 -20.55 4.08 -17.17
N TYR A 56 -19.35 4.65 -17.30
CA TYR A 56 -18.67 4.79 -18.59
C TYR A 56 -18.44 3.42 -19.26
N ASN A 57 -17.90 2.45 -18.53
CA ASN A 57 -17.55 1.14 -19.08
C ASN A 57 -18.80 0.31 -19.45
N ILE A 58 -19.86 0.39 -18.65
CA ILE A 58 -21.12 -0.32 -18.90
C ILE A 58 -21.88 0.29 -20.08
N THR A 59 -21.98 1.63 -20.13
CA THR A 59 -22.71 2.33 -21.21
C THR A 59 -21.95 2.32 -22.54
N SER A 60 -20.62 2.20 -22.49
CA SER A 60 -19.77 2.01 -23.68
C SER A 60 -19.66 0.55 -24.12
N SER A 61 -20.31 -0.38 -23.41
CA SER A 61 -20.30 -1.82 -23.72
C SER A 61 -18.88 -2.40 -23.88
N PHE A 62 -17.95 -1.95 -23.04
CA PHE A 62 -16.61 -2.54 -22.99
C PHE A 62 -16.66 -3.99 -22.50
N ASN A 63 -15.53 -4.69 -22.62
CA ASN A 63 -15.44 -6.08 -22.18
C ASN A 63 -15.83 -6.23 -20.70
N ILE A 64 -16.28 -7.42 -20.33
CA ILE A 64 -16.79 -7.68 -18.96
C ILE A 64 -15.74 -7.43 -17.88
N ALA A 65 -14.45 -7.63 -18.19
CA ALA A 65 -13.36 -7.37 -17.25
C ALA A 65 -13.28 -5.88 -16.89
N LEU A 66 -13.37 -4.98 -17.87
CA LEU A 66 -13.41 -3.53 -17.68
C LEU A 66 -14.72 -3.06 -17.03
N GLN A 67 -15.84 -3.76 -17.18
CA GLN A 67 -17.06 -3.42 -16.46
C GLN A 67 -17.00 -3.79 -14.97
N ILE A 68 -16.35 -4.90 -14.63
CA ILE A 68 -16.22 -5.38 -13.26
C ILE A 68 -15.11 -4.63 -12.50
N GLN A 69 -14.03 -4.24 -13.18
CA GLN A 69 -12.87 -3.60 -12.56
C GLN A 69 -13.22 -2.37 -11.68
N PRO A 70 -14.08 -1.42 -12.09
CA PRO A 70 -14.44 -0.26 -11.27
C PRO A 70 -15.18 -0.63 -9.98
N GLN A 71 -15.92 -1.75 -10.01
CA GLN A 71 -16.60 -2.29 -8.83
C GLN A 71 -15.60 -2.88 -7.84
N ILE A 72 -14.61 -3.60 -8.37
CA ILE A 72 -13.50 -4.12 -7.56
C ILE A 72 -12.71 -2.96 -6.95
N LEU A 73 -12.35 -1.95 -7.75
CA LEU A 73 -11.66 -0.75 -7.27
C LEU A 73 -12.44 -0.08 -6.13
N SER A 74 -13.74 0.14 -6.32
CA SER A 74 -14.59 0.77 -5.32
C SER A 74 -14.62 -0.02 -4.01
N PHE A 75 -14.84 -1.33 -4.12
CA PHE A 75 -14.87 -2.23 -2.98
C PHE A 75 -13.54 -2.28 -2.23
N LEU A 76 -12.42 -2.49 -2.93
CA LEU A 76 -11.10 -2.57 -2.32
C LEU A 76 -10.69 -1.23 -1.70
N SER A 77 -11.09 -0.11 -2.30
CA SER A 77 -10.83 1.22 -1.75
C SER A 77 -11.61 1.45 -0.45
N LEU A 78 -12.89 1.10 -0.40
CA LEU A 78 -13.71 1.18 0.82
C LEU A 78 -13.18 0.21 1.90
N ALA A 79 -12.78 -1.00 1.55
CA ALA A 79 -12.17 -1.95 2.48
C ALA A 79 -10.85 -1.40 3.06
N THR A 80 -10.01 -0.80 2.22
CA THR A 80 -8.76 -0.18 2.64
C THR A 80 -9.02 1.05 3.53
N TRP A 81 -10.05 1.84 3.22
CA TRP A 81 -10.49 2.95 4.08
C TRP A 81 -10.92 2.45 5.47
N ILE A 82 -11.66 1.35 5.55
CA ILE A 82 -12.00 0.69 6.83
C ILE A 82 -10.74 0.29 7.58
N GLN A 83 -9.74 -0.31 6.90
CA GLN A 83 -8.47 -0.67 7.54
C GLN A 83 -7.74 0.55 8.13
N VAL A 84 -7.71 1.69 7.42
CA VAL A 84 -7.09 2.92 7.92
C VAL A 84 -7.76 3.37 9.22
N TYR A 85 -9.09 3.43 9.27
CA TYR A 85 -9.80 3.85 10.48
C TYR A 85 -9.74 2.82 11.61
N TYR A 86 -9.71 1.53 11.27
CA TYR A 86 -9.58 0.45 12.25
C TYR A 86 -8.21 0.47 12.93
N TYR A 87 -7.11 0.53 12.15
CA TYR A 87 -5.75 0.46 12.70
C TYR A 87 -5.26 1.79 13.28
N GLU A 88 -5.49 2.92 12.61
CA GLU A 88 -4.96 4.23 13.04
C GLU A 88 -5.87 4.95 14.03
N LYS A 89 -7.18 4.89 13.82
CA LYS A 89 -8.17 5.60 14.66
C LYS A 89 -8.84 4.71 15.70
N LYS A 90 -8.48 3.43 15.77
CA LYS A 90 -9.03 2.43 16.70
C LYS A 90 -10.56 2.33 16.65
N TRP A 91 -11.16 2.60 15.49
CA TRP A 91 -12.60 2.38 15.31
C TRP A 91 -12.91 0.89 15.31
N SER A 92 -14.06 0.50 15.84
CA SER A 92 -14.55 -0.86 15.65
C SER A 92 -15.00 -1.07 14.20
N VAL A 93 -14.91 -2.31 13.71
CA VAL A 93 -15.36 -2.67 12.35
C VAL A 93 -16.84 -2.30 12.15
N ALA A 94 -17.69 -2.52 13.17
CA ALA A 94 -19.10 -2.14 13.13
C ALA A 94 -19.30 -0.64 12.91
N ARG A 95 -18.51 0.22 13.59
CA ARG A 95 -18.57 1.67 13.40
C ARG A 95 -18.16 2.07 11.98
N SER A 96 -17.10 1.47 11.45
CA SER A 96 -16.65 1.74 10.09
C SER A 96 -17.67 1.27 9.04
N LEU A 97 -18.28 0.10 9.25
CA LEU A 97 -19.35 -0.42 8.39
C LEU A 97 -20.60 0.46 8.42
N ALA A 98 -20.96 1.01 9.58
CA ALA A 98 -22.10 1.93 9.70
C ALA A 98 -21.91 3.21 8.87
N VAL A 99 -20.67 3.58 8.52
CA VAL A 99 -20.36 4.70 7.62
C VAL A 99 -20.26 4.24 6.16
N VAL A 100 -19.56 3.13 5.92
CA VAL A 100 -19.28 2.66 4.55
C VAL A 100 -20.52 2.09 3.86
N VAL A 101 -21.41 1.39 4.58
CA VAL A 101 -22.62 0.80 3.98
C VAL A 101 -23.52 1.87 3.36
N PRO A 102 -23.90 2.96 4.06
CA PRO A 102 -24.67 4.04 3.44
C PRO A 102 -23.99 4.67 2.22
N ILE A 103 -22.66 4.89 2.29
CA ILE A 103 -21.88 5.42 1.17
C ILE A 103 -21.94 4.47 -0.03
N ALA A 104 -21.69 3.18 0.18
CA ALA A 104 -21.74 2.17 -0.88
C ALA A 104 -23.14 2.03 -1.49
N SER A 105 -24.20 2.07 -0.67
CA SER A 105 -25.57 2.07 -1.17
C SER A 105 -25.89 3.32 -1.99
N CYS A 106 -25.40 4.48 -1.58
CA CYS A 106 -25.55 5.72 -2.33
C CYS A 106 -24.80 5.66 -3.67
N MET A 107 -23.55 5.19 -3.66
CA MET A 107 -22.74 4.98 -4.86
C MET A 107 -23.45 4.04 -5.85
N ALA A 108 -23.94 2.89 -5.39
CA ALA A 108 -24.66 1.93 -6.23
C ALA A 108 -25.96 2.52 -6.79
N GLY A 109 -26.72 3.26 -5.98
CA GLY A 109 -27.94 3.94 -6.43
C GLY A 109 -27.66 4.98 -7.51
N ILE A 110 -26.62 5.81 -7.31
CA ILE A 110 -26.18 6.82 -8.29
C ILE A 110 -25.71 6.14 -9.58
N GLU A 111 -24.90 5.10 -9.48
CA GLU A 111 -24.39 4.38 -10.64
C GLU A 111 -25.53 3.80 -11.49
N VAL A 112 -26.45 3.08 -10.86
CA VAL A 112 -27.61 2.50 -11.55
C VAL A 112 -28.46 3.59 -12.20
N ALA A 113 -28.76 4.67 -11.48
CA ALA A 113 -29.55 5.78 -12.02
C ALA A 113 -28.86 6.42 -13.24
N LEU A 114 -27.55 6.66 -13.16
CA LEU A 114 -26.77 7.22 -14.26
C LEU A 114 -26.70 6.27 -15.47
N ILE A 115 -26.55 4.96 -15.26
CA ILE A 115 -26.57 3.97 -16.36
C ILE A 115 -27.89 4.07 -17.14
N PHE A 116 -29.04 4.09 -16.45
CA PHE A 116 -30.33 4.23 -17.12
C PHE A 116 -30.47 5.59 -17.82
N ALA A 117 -30.08 6.68 -17.15
CA ALA A 117 -30.15 8.02 -17.72
C ALA A 117 -29.30 8.16 -19.00
N LEU A 118 -28.07 7.63 -18.99
CA LEU A 118 -27.16 7.69 -20.14
C LEU A 118 -27.63 6.78 -21.28
N ARG A 119 -28.19 5.61 -20.99
CA ARG A 119 -28.80 4.75 -22.02
C ARG A 119 -29.96 5.44 -22.73
N ILE A 120 -30.81 6.18 -21.99
CA ILE A 120 -31.90 6.98 -22.57
C ILE A 120 -31.33 8.16 -23.39
N GLY A 121 -30.27 8.80 -22.92
CA GLY A 121 -29.58 9.88 -23.65
C GLY A 121 -28.98 9.41 -24.97
N GLU A 122 -28.37 8.23 -24.98
CA GLU A 122 -27.78 7.62 -26.17
C GLU A 122 -28.83 7.30 -27.24
N GLN A 123 -30.00 6.80 -26.83
CA GLN A 123 -31.14 6.58 -27.74
C GLN A 123 -31.61 7.88 -28.42
N LYS A 124 -31.32 9.04 -27.82
CA LYS A 124 -31.60 10.37 -28.37
C LYS A 124 -30.39 10.98 -29.11
N GLY A 125 -29.31 10.23 -29.30
CA GLY A 125 -28.09 10.67 -29.99
C GLY A 125 -27.17 11.58 -29.17
N VAL A 126 -27.32 11.62 -27.84
CA VAL A 126 -26.55 12.52 -26.96
C VAL A 126 -25.39 11.79 -26.31
N GLN A 127 -24.16 12.02 -26.79
CA GLN A 127 -22.97 11.26 -26.37
C GLN A 127 -22.09 11.95 -25.31
N TRP A 128 -22.17 13.28 -25.16
CA TRP A 128 -21.34 14.03 -24.20
C TRP A 128 -21.43 13.55 -22.74
N PRO A 129 -22.56 13.01 -22.22
CA PRO A 129 -22.63 12.55 -20.82
C PRO A 129 -21.70 11.37 -20.56
N ARG A 130 -21.48 10.51 -21.56
CA ARG A 130 -20.56 9.38 -21.49
C ARG A 130 -19.11 9.89 -21.36
N THR A 131 -18.73 10.86 -22.17
CA THR A 131 -17.41 11.51 -22.09
C THR A 131 -17.22 12.20 -20.73
N LEU A 132 -18.27 12.86 -20.20
CA LEU A 132 -18.22 13.44 -18.87
C LEU A 132 -17.92 12.39 -17.79
N MET A 133 -18.52 11.20 -17.87
CA MET A 133 -18.23 10.12 -16.92
C MET A 133 -16.76 9.69 -16.97
N ALA A 134 -16.19 9.51 -18.15
CA ALA A 134 -14.76 9.20 -18.29
C ALA A 134 -13.86 10.30 -17.69
N VAL A 135 -14.18 11.58 -17.93
CA VAL A 135 -13.43 12.72 -17.37
C VAL A 135 -13.55 12.78 -15.84
N LEU A 136 -14.74 12.57 -15.28
CA LEU A 136 -14.96 12.56 -13.83
C LEU A 136 -14.22 11.41 -13.15
N ALA A 137 -14.22 10.23 -13.77
CA ALA A 137 -13.45 9.09 -13.30
C ALA A 137 -11.96 9.41 -13.21
N ALA A 138 -11.38 9.91 -14.31
CA ALA A 138 -9.98 10.30 -14.35
C ALA A 138 -9.64 11.40 -13.35
N LEU A 139 -10.53 12.39 -13.19
CA LEU A 139 -10.34 13.46 -12.21
C LEU A 139 -10.29 12.92 -10.78
N PHE A 140 -11.20 12.01 -10.40
CA PHE A 140 -11.20 11.43 -9.06
C PHE A 140 -10.01 10.51 -8.81
N LEU A 141 -9.58 9.71 -9.79
CA LEU A 141 -8.36 8.90 -9.68
C LEU A 141 -7.15 9.80 -9.43
N ALA A 142 -6.95 10.82 -10.27
CA ALA A 142 -5.85 11.76 -10.16
C ALA A 142 -5.90 12.56 -8.85
N LEU A 143 -7.08 13.05 -8.42
CA LEU A 143 -7.23 13.74 -7.13
C LEU A 143 -6.90 12.83 -5.95
N GLY A 144 -7.23 11.53 -6.05
CA GLY A 144 -6.83 10.55 -5.06
C GLY A 144 -5.32 10.47 -4.93
N VAL A 145 -4.61 10.32 -6.06
CA VAL A 145 -3.15 10.25 -6.09
C VAL A 145 -2.52 11.57 -5.62
N LEU A 146 -3.06 12.72 -6.05
CA LEU A 146 -2.61 14.05 -5.62
C LEU A 146 -2.77 14.28 -4.12
N ALA A 147 -3.83 13.75 -3.51
CA ALA A 147 -3.98 13.80 -2.06
C ALA A 147 -2.84 13.07 -1.34
N HIS A 148 -2.29 12.00 -1.95
CA HIS A 148 -1.11 11.33 -1.42
C HIS A 148 0.19 12.14 -1.68
N TYR A 149 0.31 12.82 -2.81
CA TYR A 149 1.40 13.78 -3.05
C TYR A 149 1.46 14.89 -1.99
N TRP A 150 0.30 15.41 -1.58
CA TRP A 150 0.21 16.39 -0.51
C TRP A 150 0.78 15.84 0.82
N ASP A 151 0.51 14.58 1.12
CA ASP A 151 1.07 13.89 2.29
C ASP A 151 2.60 13.78 2.20
N ILE A 152 3.12 13.35 1.03
CA ILE A 152 4.56 13.27 0.75
C ILE A 152 5.23 14.65 0.90
N TYR A 153 4.60 15.71 0.40
CA TYR A 153 5.11 17.07 0.50
C TYR A 153 5.16 17.57 1.95
N THR A 154 4.12 17.27 2.72
CA THR A 154 3.99 17.69 4.12
C THR A 154 4.99 16.95 5.02
N HIS A 155 5.07 15.63 4.88
CA HIS A 155 5.90 14.77 5.73
C HIS A 155 7.35 14.61 5.23
N ARG A 156 7.65 15.06 4.01
CA ARG A 156 8.97 14.96 3.37
C ARG A 156 9.50 13.52 3.30
N THR A 157 8.61 12.57 3.05
CA THR A 157 8.93 11.15 2.84
C THR A 157 7.71 10.42 2.31
N VAL A 158 7.95 9.33 1.57
CA VAL A 158 6.90 8.44 1.09
C VAL A 158 6.62 7.40 2.16
N ARG A 159 5.50 7.54 2.87
CA ARG A 159 5.09 6.65 3.97
C ARG A 159 3.77 5.97 3.65
N GLY A 160 3.57 4.79 4.22
CA GLY A 160 2.29 4.06 4.24
C GLY A 160 1.81 3.41 2.94
N ILE A 161 2.26 3.90 1.79
CA ILE A 161 1.96 3.31 0.48
C ILE A 161 2.92 2.16 0.14
N SER A 162 2.39 1.07 -0.38
CA SER A 162 3.17 -0.09 -0.83
C SER A 162 3.72 0.14 -2.22
N PHE A 163 5.04 0.07 -2.39
CA PHE A 163 5.66 0.15 -3.72
C PHE A 163 5.19 -0.97 -4.66
N THR A 164 4.80 -2.14 -4.13
CA THR A 164 4.22 -3.21 -4.94
C THR A 164 2.84 -2.82 -5.47
N PHE A 165 2.03 -2.14 -4.66
CA PHE A 165 0.74 -1.58 -5.09
C PHE A 165 0.95 -0.54 -6.20
N CYS A 166 1.82 0.46 -5.97
CA CYS A 166 2.15 1.48 -6.96
C CYS A 166 2.64 0.87 -8.28
N PHE A 167 3.41 -0.21 -8.18
CA PHE A 167 4.00 -0.86 -9.35
C PHE A 167 2.95 -1.57 -10.20
N ILE A 168 2.04 -2.31 -9.56
CA ILE A 168 0.95 -2.99 -10.27
C ILE A 168 0.03 -1.97 -10.91
N ASP A 169 -0.28 -0.86 -10.23
CA ASP A 169 -1.14 0.19 -10.78
C ASP A 169 -0.50 0.87 -12.00
N ALA A 170 0.76 1.31 -11.87
CA ALA A 170 1.53 1.87 -12.97
C ALA A 170 1.71 0.90 -14.15
N LEU A 171 1.83 -0.40 -13.87
CA LEU A 171 1.89 -1.43 -14.91
C LEU A 171 0.53 -1.54 -15.63
N GLY A 172 -0.58 -1.38 -14.90
CA GLY A 172 -1.92 -1.31 -15.47
C GLY A 172 -2.06 -0.14 -16.45
N ASP A 173 -1.59 1.04 -16.06
CA ASP A 173 -1.61 2.24 -16.90
C ASP A 173 -0.71 2.10 -18.12
N LEU A 174 0.51 1.58 -17.94
CA LEU A 174 1.45 1.37 -19.03
C LEU A 174 0.90 0.39 -20.07
N THR A 175 0.39 -0.76 -19.62
CA THR A 175 -0.14 -1.78 -20.54
C THR A 175 -1.39 -1.30 -21.26
N SER A 176 -2.28 -0.59 -20.57
CA SER A 176 -3.47 0.02 -21.18
C SER A 176 -3.12 1.15 -22.15
N LEU A 177 -2.16 2.00 -21.81
CA LEU A 177 -1.68 3.06 -22.71
C LEU A 177 -1.09 2.47 -23.99
N ILE A 178 -0.24 1.45 -23.88
CA ILE A 178 0.29 0.73 -25.04
C ILE A 178 -0.84 0.12 -25.86
N SER A 179 -1.87 -0.44 -25.21
CA SER A 179 -3.02 -1.03 -25.91
C SER A 179 -3.74 -0.05 -26.84
N VAL A 180 -3.87 1.22 -26.43
CA VAL A 180 -4.54 2.26 -27.22
C VAL A 180 -3.78 2.55 -28.53
N PHE A 181 -2.44 2.48 -28.53
CA PHE A 181 -1.64 2.66 -29.75
C PHE A 181 -1.75 1.50 -30.76
N PHE A 182 -2.28 0.34 -30.33
CA PHE A 182 -2.56 -0.81 -31.19
C PHE A 182 -4.02 -0.89 -31.65
N GLN A 183 -4.88 0.05 -31.21
CA GLN A 183 -6.26 0.13 -31.68
C GLN A 183 -6.34 0.80 -33.06
N PRO A 184 -7.32 0.44 -33.90
CA PRO A 184 -7.50 1.04 -35.24
C PRO A 184 -7.83 2.53 -35.19
N GLU A 185 -8.52 2.97 -34.15
CA GLU A 185 -8.83 4.38 -33.88
C GLU A 185 -8.10 4.82 -32.61
N LEU A 186 -7.40 5.96 -32.69
CA LEU A 186 -6.69 6.51 -31.54
C LEU A 186 -7.67 7.17 -30.59
N ASP A 187 -7.91 6.51 -29.45
CA ASP A 187 -8.64 7.08 -28.33
C ASP A 187 -7.77 8.09 -27.56
N VAL A 188 -7.86 9.36 -27.97
CA VAL A 188 -7.15 10.47 -27.32
C VAL A 188 -7.52 10.58 -25.84
N LEU A 189 -8.76 10.29 -25.47
CA LEU A 189 -9.21 10.35 -24.09
C LEU A 189 -8.51 9.27 -23.26
N GLY A 190 -8.48 8.02 -23.76
CA GLY A 190 -7.73 6.93 -23.16
C GLY A 190 -6.24 7.24 -23.00
N ILE A 191 -5.59 7.81 -24.03
CA ILE A 191 -4.18 8.24 -23.95
C ILE A 191 -3.95 9.25 -22.82
N VAL A 192 -4.82 10.26 -22.72
CA VAL A 192 -4.69 11.29 -21.68
C VAL A 192 -4.90 10.68 -20.29
N ILE A 193 -5.93 9.85 -20.11
CA ILE A 193 -6.25 9.24 -18.81
C ILE A 193 -5.10 8.35 -18.35
N TYR A 194 -4.70 7.36 -19.16
CA TYR A 194 -3.63 6.43 -18.77
C TYR A 194 -2.27 7.11 -18.69
N GLY A 195 -2.00 8.10 -19.55
CA GLY A 195 -0.77 8.87 -19.52
C GLY A 195 -0.62 9.72 -18.26
N VAL A 196 -1.69 10.41 -17.83
CA VAL A 196 -1.68 11.23 -16.61
C VAL A 196 -1.46 10.36 -15.37
N GLU A 197 -2.21 9.26 -15.23
CA GLU A 197 -2.05 8.33 -14.11
C GLU A 197 -0.64 7.73 -14.06
N LEU A 198 -0.12 7.27 -15.22
CA LEU A 198 1.24 6.74 -15.31
C LEU A 198 2.28 7.79 -14.86
N VAL A 199 2.16 9.04 -15.28
CA VAL A 199 3.06 10.12 -14.86
C VAL A 199 2.98 10.36 -13.35
N LEU A 200 1.76 10.36 -12.78
CA LEU A 200 1.55 10.49 -11.35
C LEU A 200 2.21 9.34 -10.57
N TRP A 201 2.13 8.10 -11.06
CA TRP A 201 2.82 6.98 -10.42
C TRP A 201 4.34 7.05 -10.52
N LEU A 202 4.86 7.37 -11.70
CA LEU A 202 6.30 7.56 -11.90
C LEU A 202 6.85 8.65 -10.99
N GLY A 203 6.10 9.72 -10.74
CA GLY A 203 6.50 10.74 -9.78
C GLY A 203 6.49 10.25 -8.33
N ILE A 204 5.58 9.35 -7.92
CA ILE A 204 5.62 8.72 -6.59
C ILE A 204 6.88 7.86 -6.46
N PHE A 205 7.23 7.09 -7.49
CA PHE A 205 8.49 6.35 -7.53
C PHE A 205 9.71 7.27 -7.45
N ALA A 206 9.69 8.40 -8.16
CA ALA A 206 10.76 9.38 -8.10
C ALA A 206 10.90 10.00 -6.70
N CYS A 207 9.79 10.36 -6.05
CA CYS A 207 9.78 10.82 -4.67
C CYS A 207 10.32 9.73 -3.72
N GLY A 208 9.88 8.48 -3.90
CA GLY A 208 10.35 7.33 -3.11
C GLY A 208 11.85 7.12 -3.25
N GLY A 209 12.35 7.15 -4.49
CA GLY A 209 13.78 7.07 -4.80
C GLY A 209 14.58 8.21 -4.16
N TYR A 210 14.11 9.46 -4.29
CA TYR A 210 14.77 10.63 -3.71
C TYR A 210 14.86 10.56 -2.18
N TYR A 211 13.74 10.25 -1.51
CA TYR A 211 13.69 10.20 -0.05
C TYR A 211 14.36 8.95 0.55
N ASN A 212 14.52 7.86 -0.21
CA ASN A 212 15.25 6.68 0.24
C ASN A 212 16.76 6.76 -0.06
N LEU A 213 17.16 7.42 -1.15
CA LEU A 213 18.56 7.58 -1.54
C LEU A 213 19.30 8.58 -0.64
N ARG A 214 18.65 9.68 -0.22
CA ARG A 214 19.27 10.72 0.63
C ARG A 214 19.78 10.19 1.99
N PRO A 215 19.00 9.44 2.78
CA PRO A 215 19.48 8.83 4.02
C PRO A 215 20.56 7.78 3.79
N TRP A 216 20.47 6.99 2.71
CA TRP A 216 21.48 6.00 2.37
C TRP A 216 22.83 6.64 2.02
N LEU A 217 22.83 7.70 1.21
CA LEU A 217 24.02 8.48 0.88
C LEU A 217 24.63 9.12 2.13
N GLN A 218 23.81 9.72 3.00
CA GLN A 218 24.27 10.28 4.27
C GLN A 218 24.87 9.21 5.18
N GLY A 219 24.23 8.05 5.32
CA GLY A 219 24.76 6.92 6.09
C GLY A 219 26.08 6.39 5.55
N LYS A 220 26.23 6.32 4.22
CA LYS A 220 27.47 5.87 3.57
C LYS A 220 28.61 6.89 3.73
N MET A 221 28.30 8.19 3.67
CA MET A 221 29.28 9.25 3.91
C MET A 221 29.70 9.30 5.38
N SER A 222 28.76 9.20 6.32
CA SER A 222 29.05 9.15 7.75
C SER A 222 29.87 7.90 8.11
N ALA A 223 29.51 6.73 7.58
CA ALA A 223 30.29 5.50 7.78
C ALA A 223 31.70 5.60 7.16
N ARG A 224 31.85 6.29 6.03
CA ARG A 224 33.16 6.54 5.40
C ARG A 224 33.99 7.54 6.20
N ALA A 225 33.38 8.58 6.76
CA ALA A 225 34.03 9.53 7.66
C ALA A 225 34.49 8.83 8.96
N GLN A 226 33.63 8.00 9.56
CA GLN A 226 33.95 7.25 10.76
C GLN A 226 35.07 6.22 10.52
N ARG A 227 35.09 5.55 9.36
CA ARG A 227 36.22 4.69 8.95
C ARG A 227 37.52 5.48 8.73
N ARG A 228 37.47 6.68 8.15
CA ARG A 228 38.66 7.54 8.00
C ARG A 228 39.23 7.97 9.35
N HIS A 229 38.39 8.41 10.28
CA HIS A 229 38.83 8.75 11.64
C HIS A 229 39.41 7.55 12.40
N ALA A 230 38.86 6.35 12.22
CA ALA A 230 39.42 5.14 12.84
C ALA A 230 40.80 4.75 12.28
N VAL A 231 41.06 5.02 10.99
CA VAL A 231 42.36 4.78 10.35
C VAL A 231 43.39 5.83 10.75
N ASP A 232 43.01 7.11 10.85
CA ASP A 232 43.91 8.18 11.33
C ASP A 232 44.34 7.95 12.78
N ASN A 233 43.38 7.65 13.67
CA ASN A 233 43.69 7.36 15.08
C ASN A 233 44.49 6.05 15.25
N GLY A 234 44.33 5.08 14.35
CA GLY A 234 45.14 3.86 14.30
C GLY A 234 46.54 4.07 13.72
N ALA A 235 46.71 5.07 12.84
CA ALA A 235 48.01 5.45 12.30
C ALA A 235 48.81 6.29 13.30
N GLU A 236 48.17 7.22 14.02
CA GLU A 236 48.80 8.00 15.10
C GLU A 236 49.25 7.11 16.27
N SER A 237 48.50 6.03 16.58
CA SER A 237 48.91 5.06 17.60
C SER A 237 50.06 4.13 17.17
N THR A 238 50.43 4.12 15.88
CA THR A 238 51.56 3.30 15.37
C THR A 238 52.90 4.06 15.43
N THR A 239 52.89 5.38 15.68
CA THR A 239 54.11 6.20 15.84
C THR A 239 54.50 6.48 17.29
N GLY A 240 53.77 5.94 18.27
CA GLY A 240 54.04 6.18 19.68
C GLY A 240 53.80 4.95 20.56
N GLY A 241 54.86 4.17 20.78
CA GLY A 241 54.93 3.20 21.87
C GLY A 241 54.60 1.77 21.46
N VAL A 242 55.63 0.92 21.52
CA VAL A 242 55.47 -0.53 21.67
C VAL A 242 54.71 -0.78 22.97
N TYR A 243 53.39 -0.91 22.89
CA TYR A 243 52.60 -1.49 23.97
C TYR A 243 52.54 -2.99 23.78
N MET A 244 53.24 -3.68 24.67
CA MET A 244 53.18 -5.13 24.84
C MET A 244 51.72 -5.51 25.13
N HIS A 245 51.05 -6.10 24.14
CA HIS A 245 49.70 -6.63 24.33
C HIS A 245 49.85 -7.94 25.10
N ASP A 246 49.53 -7.94 26.39
CA ASP A 246 49.31 -9.17 27.15
C ASP A 246 48.12 -9.91 26.51
N LEU A 247 48.46 -10.94 25.72
CA LEU A 247 47.51 -11.93 25.23
C LEU A 247 47.03 -12.74 26.45
N PRO A 248 45.72 -12.84 26.73
CA PRO A 248 45.24 -13.89 27.60
C PRO A 248 45.55 -15.24 26.93
N SER A 249 46.41 -16.00 27.60
CA SER A 249 46.83 -17.35 27.29
C SER A 249 45.69 -18.20 26.74
N SER A 250 45.91 -18.74 25.55
CA SER A 250 45.10 -19.80 24.96
C SER A 250 45.17 -21.04 25.85
N THR A 251 44.17 -21.27 26.68
CA THR A 251 43.97 -22.56 27.31
C THR A 251 42.84 -23.29 26.59
N SER A 252 43.28 -24.24 25.76
CA SER A 252 42.52 -25.40 25.32
C SER A 252 41.63 -25.96 26.43
N ALA A 253 40.34 -26.12 26.13
CA ALA A 253 39.53 -27.16 26.75
C ALA A 253 38.39 -27.55 25.80
N PHE A 254 38.71 -28.45 24.87
CA PHE A 254 37.74 -29.42 24.39
C PHE A 254 37.06 -30.06 25.61
N ARG A 255 35.73 -29.95 25.71
CA ARG A 255 34.88 -30.91 26.43
C ARG A 255 33.69 -31.27 25.56
N THR A 256 33.90 -32.26 24.71
CA THR A 256 32.84 -33.17 24.30
C THR A 256 32.83 -34.32 25.30
N SER A 257 31.70 -34.56 25.96
CA SER A 257 31.38 -35.90 26.45
C SER A 257 29.86 -36.09 26.53
N SER A 258 29.48 -37.15 25.83
CA SER A 258 28.19 -37.79 25.60
C SER A 258 27.57 -38.47 26.83
N ALA A 259 26.24 -38.61 26.76
CA ALA A 259 25.41 -39.76 27.17
C ALA A 259 25.14 -40.06 28.67
N GLY A 260 23.87 -40.43 28.94
CA GLY A 260 23.40 -41.15 30.15
C GLY A 260 22.21 -40.45 30.83
N VAL A 261 20.96 -40.59 30.36
CA VAL A 261 19.96 -41.60 30.81
C VAL A 261 19.68 -41.59 32.33
N GLY A 262 18.50 -41.06 32.69
CA GLY A 262 17.53 -41.66 33.63
C GLY A 262 17.83 -41.80 35.13
N ALA A 263 17.08 -41.07 35.97
CA ALA A 263 16.47 -41.47 37.27
C ALA A 263 15.92 -40.21 37.96
N VAL A 264 14.60 -39.99 38.05
CA VAL A 264 13.69 -40.44 39.12
C VAL A 264 14.08 -39.95 40.52
N GLY A 265 13.26 -39.06 41.08
CA GLY A 265 12.74 -39.24 42.45
C GLY A 265 13.15 -38.24 43.55
N LEU A 266 12.09 -37.62 44.09
CA LEU A 266 11.83 -37.36 45.52
C LEU A 266 12.19 -35.98 46.14
N ARG A 267 11.08 -35.31 46.52
CA ARG A 267 10.77 -34.69 47.83
C ARG A 267 11.72 -33.60 48.35
N ASP A 268 11.17 -32.39 48.56
CA ASP A 268 10.70 -32.06 49.91
C ASP A 268 9.64 -30.97 49.96
N ARG A 269 8.67 -31.20 50.86
CA ARG A 269 7.66 -30.26 51.33
C ARG A 269 8.26 -29.51 52.51
N GLN A 270 8.10 -28.19 52.58
CA GLN A 270 7.95 -27.54 53.88
C GLN A 270 6.72 -26.62 53.89
N VAL A 271 5.86 -26.98 54.83
CA VAL A 271 4.67 -26.31 55.33
C VAL A 271 5.07 -25.59 56.62
N ALA A 272 4.59 -24.35 56.79
CA ALA A 272 4.12 -23.76 58.05
C ALA A 272 3.73 -22.29 57.72
N SER A 273 2.47 -21.84 57.65
CA SER A 273 1.34 -21.84 58.60
C SER A 273 1.69 -21.31 59.99
N HIS A 274 1.21 -20.10 60.33
CA HIS A 274 0.51 -19.80 61.60
C HIS A 274 -0.07 -18.37 61.50
N ILE A 275 -1.39 -18.25 61.35
CA ILE A 275 -2.43 -17.91 62.35
C ILE A 275 -2.70 -16.40 62.45
N THR A 276 -3.80 -15.85 61.88
CA THR A 276 -5.24 -15.78 62.29
C THR A 276 -5.55 -14.89 63.50
N ASN A 277 -6.71 -14.21 63.39
CA ASN A 277 -7.62 -13.65 64.42
C ASN A 277 -7.50 -12.13 64.65
N HIS A 278 -8.56 -11.32 64.78
CA HIS A 278 -10.02 -11.52 64.82
C HIS A 278 -10.71 -10.13 64.88
N THR A 279 -11.95 -10.00 64.36
CA THR A 279 -13.06 -9.08 64.81
C THR A 279 -12.86 -7.55 64.77
N ALA A 280 -13.84 -6.64 64.66
CA ALA A 280 -15.31 -6.67 64.64
C ALA A 280 -15.81 -5.31 64.10
N LEU A 281 -17.06 -5.33 63.62
CA LEU A 281 -18.13 -4.31 63.62
C LEU A 281 -17.80 -2.89 64.16
N GLN A 282 -18.24 -1.85 63.44
CA GLN A 282 -19.32 -0.92 63.84
C GLN A 282 -19.34 0.33 62.94
N GLY A 283 -20.54 0.84 62.65
CA GLY A 283 -20.80 2.26 62.35
C GLY A 283 -21.14 2.56 60.91
#